data_AF-A0ABC8CBD3-F1
#
_entry.id   AF-A0ABC8CBD3-F1
#
_cell.length_a   1.000
_cell.length_b   1.000
_cell.length_c   1.000
_cell.angle_alpha   90.00
_cell.angle_beta   90.00
_cell.angle_gamma   90.00
#
_symmetry.space_group_name_H-M   'P 1'
#
loop_
_entity.id
_entity.type
_entity.pdbx_description
1 polymer ?
#
loop_
_entity_poly.entity_id
_entity_poly.type
_entity_poly.pdbx_seq_one_letter_code
_entity_poly.pdbx_strand_id
1 'polypeptide(L)'
;MDTRMPLSSQSSAASRSGTSSFALVRTAIWSVCYFAFYFVQQVAELFAPLLLIAGVAWAALPALVGALSKSAASADPQARDAIANVASAIPHHLAIAGHDLTASGLIWDGIMLMALAAAGATLATLAGRSM
;
A
#
# COMPACT_ATOMS: atom_id res chain seq x y z
N MET A 1 -65.69 -45.55 14.94
CA MET A 1 -64.73 -45.69 13.82
C MET A 1 -64.76 -44.37 13.08
N ASP A 2 -63.88 -43.44 13.44
CA ASP A 2 -63.73 -42.17 12.73
C ASP A 2 -62.26 -41.98 12.37
N THR A 3 -62.02 -42.10 11.08
CA THR A 3 -60.73 -42.00 10.41
C THR A 3 -60.42 -40.53 10.17
N ARG A 4 -59.39 -39.98 10.83
CA ARG A 4 -58.74 -38.73 10.39
C ARG A 4 -57.22 -38.85 10.54
N MET A 5 -56.57 -39.19 9.44
CA MET A 5 -55.16 -38.93 9.20
C MET A 5 -55.06 -37.85 8.11
N PRO A 6 -53.86 -37.32 7.79
CA PRO A 6 -53.33 -36.06 8.29
C PRO A 6 -53.31 -34.98 7.18
N LEU A 7 -53.28 -33.70 7.54
CA LEU A 7 -52.99 -32.62 6.59
C LEU A 7 -51.74 -31.85 7.03
N SER A 8 -50.62 -32.35 6.52
CA SER A 8 -49.51 -31.55 5.96
C SER A 8 -49.52 -30.06 6.31
N SER A 9 -48.78 -29.69 7.37
CA SER A 9 -48.23 -28.33 7.45
C SER A 9 -47.26 -28.15 6.28
N GLN A 10 -47.57 -27.14 5.49
CA GLN A 10 -47.01 -26.81 4.19
C GLN A 10 -45.47 -26.82 4.18
N SER A 11 -44.95 -27.60 3.23
CA SER A 11 -43.78 -27.18 2.49
C SER A 11 -44.16 -25.92 1.69
N SER A 12 -43.44 -24.82 1.92
CA SER A 12 -43.25 -23.75 0.93
C SER A 12 -41.87 -23.15 1.13
N ALA A 13 -40.86 -24.00 0.93
CA ALA A 13 -39.61 -23.55 0.35
C ALA A 13 -39.93 -23.03 -1.07
N ALA A 14 -40.19 -21.73 -1.26
CA ALA A 14 -40.06 -21.03 -2.55
C ALA A 14 -40.57 -19.57 -2.45
N SER A 15 -39.69 -18.65 -2.08
CA SER A 15 -39.76 -17.27 -2.58
C SER A 15 -38.34 -16.70 -2.78
N ARG A 16 -37.45 -17.51 -3.37
CA ARG A 16 -36.34 -16.97 -4.18
C ARG A 16 -36.92 -16.62 -5.56
N SER A 17 -37.73 -15.58 -5.64
CA SER A 17 -38.26 -15.09 -6.91
C SER A 17 -37.72 -13.68 -7.15
N GLY A 18 -36.78 -13.60 -8.09
CA GLY A 18 -36.33 -12.36 -8.70
C GLY A 18 -35.16 -11.67 -8.00
N THR A 19 -33.95 -12.26 -8.05
CA THR A 19 -32.75 -11.41 -8.09
C THR A 19 -32.90 -10.54 -9.33
N SER A 20 -33.39 -9.32 -9.17
CA SER A 20 -33.60 -8.43 -10.31
C SER A 20 -32.26 -8.25 -11.03
N SER A 21 -32.24 -8.24 -12.37
CA SER A 21 -31.00 -8.01 -13.13
C SER A 21 -30.28 -6.72 -12.67
N PHE A 22 -31.05 -5.75 -12.17
CA PHE A 22 -30.54 -4.55 -11.52
C PHE A 22 -29.73 -4.82 -10.24
N ALA A 23 -30.17 -5.74 -9.39
CA ALA A 23 -29.41 -6.16 -8.20
C ALA A 23 -28.08 -6.81 -8.59
N LEU A 24 -28.06 -7.64 -9.64
CA LEU A 24 -26.82 -8.24 -10.14
C LEU A 24 -25.84 -7.20 -10.68
N VAL A 25 -26.32 -6.24 -11.48
CA VAL A 25 -25.47 -5.14 -11.99
C VAL A 25 -24.94 -4.28 -10.86
N ARG A 26 -25.77 -3.93 -9.87
CA ARG A 26 -25.34 -3.18 -8.69
C ARG A 26 -24.25 -3.93 -7.94
N THR A 27 -24.41 -5.22 -7.67
CA THR A 27 -23.41 -6.04 -6.99
C THR A 27 -22.10 -6.13 -7.80
N ALA A 28 -22.17 -6.24 -9.13
CA ALA A 28 -20.99 -6.26 -9.98
C ALA A 28 -20.23 -4.92 -9.97
N ILE A 29 -20.94 -3.79 -10.02
CA ILE A 29 -20.30 -2.46 -9.90
C ILE A 29 -19.59 -2.35 -8.55
N TRP A 30 -20.27 -2.73 -7.48
CA TRP A 30 -19.68 -2.66 -6.16
C TRP A 30 -18.50 -3.61 -5.97
N SER A 31 -18.54 -4.83 -6.52
CA SER A 31 -17.43 -5.77 -6.41
C SER A 31 -16.18 -5.25 -7.13
N VAL A 32 -16.34 -4.59 -8.28
CA VAL A 32 -15.24 -3.93 -8.99
C VAL A 32 -14.67 -2.76 -8.18
N CYS A 33 -15.53 -1.91 -7.61
CA CYS A 33 -15.07 -0.82 -6.74
C CYS A 33 -14.30 -1.34 -5.53
N TYR A 34 -14.84 -2.36 -4.87
CA TYR A 34 -14.20 -3.03 -3.74
C TYR A 34 -12.84 -3.60 -4.11
N PHE A 35 -12.79 -4.35 -5.21
CA PHE A 35 -11.55 -4.92 -5.71
C PHE A 35 -10.51 -3.84 -5.96
N ALA A 36 -10.88 -2.73 -6.62
CA ALA A 36 -9.96 -1.63 -6.90
C ALA A 36 -9.39 -1.01 -5.62
N PHE A 37 -10.23 -0.74 -4.60
CA PHE A 37 -9.76 -0.16 -3.35
C PHE A 37 -8.80 -1.09 -2.59
N TYR A 38 -9.17 -2.37 -2.46
CA TYR A 38 -8.30 -3.34 -1.77
C TYR A 38 -7.02 -3.62 -2.56
N PHE A 39 -7.08 -3.63 -3.89
CA PHE A 39 -5.90 -3.80 -4.73
C PHE A 39 -4.92 -2.64 -4.54
N VAL A 40 -5.41 -1.39 -4.64
CA VAL A 40 -4.58 -0.20 -4.39
C VAL A 40 -4.01 -0.21 -2.98
N GLN A 41 -4.80 -0.62 -1.99
CA GLN A 41 -4.33 -0.77 -0.61
C GLN A 41 -3.20 -1.80 -0.50
N GLN A 42 -3.32 -2.98 -1.12
CA GLN A 42 -2.26 -4.00 -1.09
C GLN A 42 -0.99 -3.53 -1.78
N VAL A 43 -1.11 -2.86 -2.92
CA VAL A 43 0.02 -2.23 -3.62
C VAL A 43 0.68 -1.20 -2.70
N ALA A 44 -0.10 -0.31 -2.10
CA ALA A 44 0.42 0.70 -1.19
C ALA A 44 1.07 0.11 0.06
N GLU A 45 0.47 -0.91 0.70
CA GLU A 45 1.03 -1.59 1.87
C GLU A 45 2.34 -2.32 1.54
N LEU A 46 2.53 -2.77 0.30
CA LEU A 46 3.78 -3.37 -0.15
C LEU A 46 4.85 -2.31 -0.46
N PHE A 47 4.51 -1.29 -1.23
CA PHE A 47 5.48 -0.31 -1.73
C PHE A 47 5.82 0.79 -0.73
N ALA A 48 4.85 1.27 0.06
CA ALA A 48 5.09 2.32 1.05
C ALA A 48 6.27 2.02 2.00
N PRO A 49 6.33 0.85 2.67
CA PRO A 49 7.46 0.54 3.55
C PRO A 49 8.79 0.44 2.79
N LEU A 50 8.79 -0.09 1.57
CA LEU A 50 10.00 -0.19 0.74
C LEU A 50 10.53 1.20 0.37
N LEU A 51 9.64 2.11 -0.07
CA LEU A 51 10.01 3.49 -0.40
C LEU A 51 10.50 4.26 0.82
N LEU A 52 9.84 4.10 1.98
CA LEU A 52 10.28 4.72 3.22
C LEU A 52 11.65 4.23 3.66
N ILE A 53 11.88 2.92 3.66
CA ILE A 53 13.17 2.33 4.03
C ILE A 53 14.26 2.82 3.07
N ALA A 54 14.01 2.77 1.75
CA ALA A 54 14.97 3.22 0.75
C ALA A 54 15.28 4.73 0.89
N GLY A 55 14.25 5.56 1.06
CA GLY A 55 14.39 7.00 1.24
C GLY A 55 15.14 7.38 2.51
N VAL A 56 14.81 6.75 3.65
CA VAL A 56 15.51 6.97 4.92
C VAL A 56 16.96 6.47 4.85
N ALA A 57 17.21 5.29 4.28
CA ALA A 57 18.56 4.75 4.12
C ALA A 57 19.42 5.67 3.25
N TRP A 58 18.87 6.19 2.16
CA TRP A 58 19.56 7.15 1.30
C TRP A 58 19.79 8.50 1.99
N ALA A 59 18.79 9.04 2.69
CA ALA A 59 18.95 10.27 3.47
C ALA A 59 20.02 10.14 4.58
N ALA A 60 20.17 8.95 5.16
CA ALA A 60 21.16 8.66 6.20
C ALA A 60 22.58 8.45 5.66
N LEU A 61 22.73 8.06 4.38
CA LEU A 61 24.03 7.73 3.78
C LEU A 61 25.09 8.84 3.95
N PRO A 62 24.80 10.12 3.61
CA PRO A 62 25.79 11.20 3.74
C PRO A 62 26.20 11.47 5.19
N ALA A 63 25.25 11.37 6.13
CA ALA A 63 25.51 11.57 7.55
C ALA A 63 26.40 10.46 8.12
N LEU A 64 26.15 9.20 7.74
CA LEU A 64 26.96 8.05 8.14
C LEU A 64 28.39 8.16 7.60
N VAL A 65 28.54 8.52 6.32
CA VAL A 65 29.86 8.69 5.70
C VAL A 65 30.61 9.88 6.28
N GLY A 66 29.92 10.97 6.61
CA GLY A 66 30.51 12.11 7.31
C GLY A 66 31.01 11.75 8.72
N ALA A 67 30.26 10.92 9.46
CA ALA A 67 30.68 10.43 10.77
C ALA A 67 31.90 9.50 10.69
N LEU A 68 31.90 8.57 9.72
CA LEU A 68 33.03 7.68 9.45
C LEU A 68 34.28 8.47 9.02
N SER A 69 34.12 9.49 8.19
CA SER A 69 35.24 10.37 7.78
C SER A 69 35.88 11.08 8.96
N LYS A 70 35.07 11.57 9.92
CA LYS A 70 35.57 12.22 11.15
C LYS A 70 36.30 11.23 12.05
N SER A 71 35.80 10.00 12.16
CA SER A 71 36.43 8.93 12.95
C SER A 71 37.70 8.35 12.31
N ALA A 72 37.76 8.27 10.98
CA ALA A 72 38.94 7.81 10.25
C ALA A 72 40.04 8.89 10.19
N ALA A 73 39.66 10.18 10.17
CA ALA A 73 40.60 11.30 10.25
C ALA A 73 41.44 11.31 11.54
N SER A 74 40.94 10.73 12.63
CA SER A 74 41.71 10.52 13.87
C SER A 74 42.67 9.33 13.81
N ALA A 75 42.56 8.45 12.81
CA ALA A 75 43.32 7.20 12.72
C ALA A 75 44.38 7.22 11.60
N ASP A 76 44.07 7.74 10.41
CA ASP A 76 45.00 7.84 9.27
C ASP A 76 44.54 8.90 8.24
N PRO A 77 45.38 9.90 7.91
CA PRO A 77 45.08 10.90 6.87
C PRO A 77 44.79 10.30 5.49
N GLN A 78 45.43 9.19 5.13
CA GLN A 78 45.26 8.56 3.81
C GLN A 78 43.89 7.87 3.69
N ALA A 79 43.41 7.25 4.78
CA ALA A 79 42.05 6.71 4.87
C ALA A 79 40.97 7.81 4.77
N ARG A 80 41.23 9.01 5.29
CA ARG A 80 40.30 10.16 5.19
C ARG A 80 40.07 10.56 3.74
N ASP A 81 41.12 10.67 2.93
CA ASP A 81 41.02 11.09 1.53
C ASP A 81 40.29 10.06 0.66
N ALA A 82 40.50 8.76 0.93
CA ALA A 82 39.75 7.68 0.28
C ALA A 82 38.25 7.75 0.62
N ILE A 83 37.88 7.96 1.89
CA ILE A 83 36.48 8.07 2.30
C ILE A 83 35.85 9.36 1.78
N ALA A 84 36.58 10.49 1.75
CA ALA A 84 36.09 11.76 1.22
C ALA A 84 35.78 11.69 -0.29
N ASN A 85 36.61 10.99 -1.07
CA ASN A 85 36.33 10.73 -2.49
C ASN A 85 35.06 9.91 -2.67
N VAL A 86 34.87 8.84 -1.88
CA VAL A 86 33.64 8.03 -1.91
C VAL A 86 32.42 8.84 -1.47
N ALA A 87 32.56 9.69 -0.45
CA ALA A 87 31.49 10.58 0.03
C ALA A 87 31.03 11.57 -1.05
N SER A 88 31.98 12.13 -1.80
CA SER A 88 31.70 13.07 -2.89
C SER A 88 31.00 12.44 -4.10
N ALA A 89 31.10 11.11 -4.24
CA ALA A 89 30.47 10.35 -5.30
C ALA A 89 29.02 9.93 -4.97
N ILE A 90 28.53 10.18 -3.74
CA ILE A 90 27.16 9.84 -3.34
C ILE A 90 26.19 10.83 -4.00
N PRO A 91 25.31 10.39 -4.92
CA PRO A 91 24.41 11.28 -5.62
C PRO A 91 23.31 11.80 -4.69
N HIS A 92 23.03 13.11 -4.75
CA HIS A 92 21.86 13.71 -4.09
C HIS A 92 20.56 13.53 -4.89
N HIS A 93 20.68 13.27 -6.18
CA HIS A 93 19.60 12.97 -7.12
C HIS A 93 20.06 11.84 -8.04
N LEU A 94 19.17 10.92 -8.37
CA LEU A 94 19.39 9.92 -9.41
C LEU A 94 18.34 10.13 -10.50
N ALA A 95 18.77 10.48 -11.70
CA ALA A 95 17.90 10.50 -12.86
C ALA A 95 17.71 9.06 -13.38
N ILE A 96 16.53 8.49 -13.18
CA ILE A 96 16.17 7.15 -13.70
C ILE A 96 14.99 7.33 -14.65
N ALA A 97 15.14 6.88 -15.89
CA ALA A 97 14.09 6.95 -16.92
C ALA A 97 13.46 8.36 -17.06
N GLY A 98 14.30 9.41 -16.95
CA GLY A 98 13.88 10.81 -17.06
C GLY A 98 13.21 11.41 -15.81
N HIS A 99 13.10 10.65 -14.71
CA HIS A 99 12.58 11.15 -13.43
C HIS A 99 13.73 11.33 -12.44
N ASP A 100 13.73 12.47 -11.74
CA ASP A 100 14.66 12.74 -10.65
C ASP A 100 14.18 12.05 -9.37
N LEU A 101 14.84 10.96 -8.99
CA LEU A 101 14.64 10.32 -7.70
C LEU A 101 15.51 11.02 -6.65
N THR A 102 14.86 11.43 -5.56
CA THR A 102 15.51 12.01 -4.39
C THR A 102 15.08 11.26 -3.15
N ALA A 103 15.93 11.22 -2.12
CA ALA A 103 15.60 10.58 -0.84
C ALA A 103 14.30 11.14 -0.23
N SER A 104 14.09 12.46 -0.31
CA SER A 104 12.85 13.11 0.14
C SER A 104 11.64 12.71 -0.70
N GLY A 105 11.80 12.54 -2.02
CA GLY A 105 10.74 12.09 -2.91
C GLY A 105 10.25 10.70 -2.52
N LEU A 106 11.17 9.73 -2.33
CA LEU A 106 10.81 8.38 -1.89
C LEU A 106 10.07 8.37 -0.54
N ILE A 107 10.50 9.22 0.41
CA ILE A 107 9.83 9.32 1.71
C ILE A 107 8.39 9.84 1.54
N TRP A 108 8.22 10.93 0.79
CA TRP A 108 6.90 11.51 0.53
C TRP A 108 5.98 10.55 -0.22
N ASP A 109 6.49 9.86 -1.23
CA ASP A 109 5.74 8.85 -1.98
C ASP A 109 5.28 7.72 -1.05
N GLY A 110 6.15 7.24 -0.16
CA GLY A 110 5.79 6.25 0.86
C GLY A 110 4.67 6.72 1.80
N ILE A 111 4.76 7.95 2.31
CA ILE A 111 3.72 8.55 3.17
C ILE A 111 2.41 8.70 2.39
N MET A 112 2.46 9.18 1.15
CA MET A 112 1.29 9.34 0.30
C MET A 112 0.61 8.01 -0.02
N LEU A 113 1.38 6.94 -0.24
CA LEU A 113 0.84 5.59 -0.40
C LEU A 113 0.15 5.11 0.88
N MET A 114 0.71 5.34 2.07
CA MET A 114 0.02 4.99 3.32
C MET A 114 -1.28 5.78 3.50
N ALA A 115 -1.28 7.08 3.16
CA ALA A 115 -2.49 7.90 3.19
C ALA A 115 -3.55 7.39 2.20
N LEU A 116 -3.11 7.01 0.98
CA LEU A 116 -3.97 6.42 -0.04
C LEU A 116 -4.56 5.08 0.40
N ALA A 117 -3.76 4.22 1.03
CA ALA A 117 -4.21 2.96 1.62
C ALA A 117 -5.29 3.19 2.69
N ALA A 118 -5.06 4.13 3.62
CA ALA A 118 -6.01 4.47 4.66
C ALA A 118 -7.32 5.04 4.09
N ALA A 119 -7.23 5.91 3.07
CA ALA A 119 -8.39 6.42 2.35
C ALA A 119 -9.15 5.30 1.62
N GLY A 120 -8.44 4.40 0.94
CA GLY A 120 -9.01 3.23 0.27
C GLY A 120 -9.77 2.31 1.23
N ALA A 121 -9.18 2.00 2.39
CA ALA A 121 -9.85 1.22 3.44
C ALA A 121 -11.12 1.90 3.97
N THR A 122 -11.10 3.22 4.14
CA THR A 122 -12.25 4.01 4.61
C THR A 122 -13.37 4.05 3.57
N LEU A 123 -13.03 4.23 2.30
CA LEU A 123 -14.00 4.21 1.20
C LEU A 123 -14.57 2.80 0.98
N ALA A 124 -13.76 1.76 1.08
CA ALA A 124 -14.21 0.38 1.01
C ALA A 124 -15.16 0.03 2.16
N THR A 125 -14.88 0.44 3.39
CA THR A 125 -15.81 0.22 4.53
C THR A 125 -17.11 0.99 4.36
N LEU A 126 -17.07 2.24 3.86
CA LEU A 126 -18.28 3.02 3.61
C LEU A 126 -19.12 2.42 2.46
N ALA A 127 -18.46 1.94 1.41
CA ALA A 127 -19.07 1.25 0.27
C ALA A 127 -19.88 0.02 0.70
N GLY A 128 -19.32 -0.80 1.59
CA GLY A 128 -19.98 -2.02 2.09
C GLY A 128 -21.20 -1.79 2.90
N ARG A 129 -21.26 -0.67 3.60
CA ARG A 129 -22.44 -0.30 4.39
C ARG A 129 -23.64 0.05 3.50
N SER A 130 -23.40 0.39 2.23
CA SER A 130 -24.43 0.76 1.27
C SER A 130 -24.90 -0.39 0.36
N MET A 131 -24.31 -1.57 0.52
CA MET A 131 -24.81 -2.82 -0.05
C MET A 131 -25.73 -3.52 0.94
#